data_AF-A0A8J5S748-F1
#
_entry.id   AF-A0A8J5S748-F1
#
_cell.length_a   1.000
_cell.length_b   1.000
_cell.length_c   1.000
_cell.angle_alpha   90.00
_cell.angle_beta   90.00
_cell.angle_gamma   90.00
#
_symmetry.space_group_name_H-M   'P 1'
#
loop_
_entity.id
_entity.type
_entity.pdbx_description
1 polymer ?
#
loop_
_entity_poly.entity_id
_entity_poly.type
_entity_poly.pdbx_seq_one_letter_code
_entity_poly.pdbx_strand_id
1 'polypeptide(L)'
;MAVSAAAAVATPLPRPADAAPRRACTPARGRRCLPVVRCQSSSVDKPKPKPKRNLFDNASNFLTNLLSGGSLGTMPVAEGAVTDLFGRPLFFSLYDWFIEHGSVYKLAFGPKSFVVVSDPIVARHILRENAFCYDKGVLAEILKPIMGKGLIPADLDTWKQRRKVITPGFHGLFIEAMVRVFTKCSDRTIFKLEELIEKGEHGEKISCNQGSVWNSFEAEHRSTFYIPYWNLPLTRWIVPRQRKFHSDLKVINDCLDGLIKNAKETRQEADVEKLQQRDYSSLKDTSLLRFLVDMRGVDVDDRQLRDDLMTMLIAGHETTAAVLTWSVFLLAQNPTKMRKAQAEVDSVLSNGTITVDHLKKLEYIRLIIVEALRLYPQPPLLIRRALRPDKLPGLYSLQLTKGSCFRIVSKVV
;
A
#
# COMPACT_ATOMS: atom_id res chain seq x y z
N MET A 1 -1.92 41.31 -19.42
CA MET A 1 -3.02 41.70 -18.51
C MET A 1 -3.75 40.44 -18.11
N ALA A 2 -3.72 40.13 -16.82
CA ALA A 2 -3.98 38.83 -16.26
C ALA A 2 -5.47 38.58 -16.03
N VAL A 3 -5.92 37.36 -16.33
CA VAL A 3 -7.16 36.81 -15.80
C VAL A 3 -6.80 35.78 -14.73
N SER A 4 -7.37 36.02 -13.56
CA SER A 4 -7.24 35.36 -12.27
C SER A 4 -8.20 34.16 -12.14
N ALA A 5 -7.81 33.13 -11.37
CA ALA A 5 -8.66 32.22 -10.55
C ALA A 5 -7.94 30.85 -10.34
N ALA A 6 -7.93 30.20 -9.18
CA ALA A 6 -8.41 30.54 -7.85
C ALA A 6 -7.71 29.65 -6.81
N ALA A 7 -7.12 30.28 -5.80
CA ALA A 7 -6.90 29.71 -4.49
C ALA A 7 -8.23 29.78 -3.72
N ALA A 8 -8.72 28.68 -3.17
CA ALA A 8 -9.85 28.70 -2.25
C ALA A 8 -9.32 28.86 -0.81
N VAL A 9 -9.09 30.12 -0.44
CA VAL A 9 -9.01 30.55 0.96
C VAL A 9 -10.41 30.39 1.57
N ALA A 10 -10.49 29.73 2.72
CA ALA A 10 -11.72 29.62 3.49
C ALA A 10 -12.10 30.98 4.08
N THR A 11 -13.23 31.53 3.64
CA THR A 11 -13.92 32.66 4.27
C THR A 11 -15.08 32.11 5.11
N PRO A 12 -15.33 32.58 6.34
CA PRO A 12 -16.41 32.06 7.18
C PRO A 12 -17.77 32.61 6.70
N LEU A 13 -18.74 31.73 6.46
CA LEU A 13 -20.13 32.10 6.21
C LEU A 13 -20.93 32.17 7.53
N PRO A 14 -21.96 33.05 7.60
CA PRO A 14 -22.60 33.43 8.86
C PRO A 14 -23.45 32.29 9.45
N ARG A 15 -23.49 32.24 10.79
CA ARG A 15 -24.38 31.33 11.53
C ARG A 15 -25.84 31.67 11.23
N PRO A 16 -26.71 30.69 10.92
CA PRO A 16 -28.15 30.91 11.03
C PRO A 16 -28.53 31.01 12.51
N ALA A 17 -29.27 32.07 12.83
CA ALA A 17 -29.90 32.29 14.13
C ALA A 17 -30.98 31.24 14.44
N ASP A 18 -31.26 31.11 15.73
CA ASP A 18 -32.23 30.25 16.41
C ASP A 18 -33.40 29.69 15.58
N ALA A 19 -33.50 28.35 15.55
CA ALA A 19 -34.74 27.63 15.26
C ALA A 19 -34.81 26.28 15.98
N ALA A 20 -35.46 26.29 17.15
CA ALA A 20 -36.35 25.28 17.75
C ALA A 20 -35.87 23.83 18.05
N PRO A 21 -36.37 23.20 19.14
CA PRO A 21 -35.78 22.01 19.73
C PRO A 21 -36.02 20.75 18.90
N ARG A 22 -35.05 19.82 18.96
CA ARG A 22 -35.11 18.48 18.38
C ARG A 22 -36.41 17.78 18.78
N ARG A 23 -37.29 17.51 17.82
CA ARG A 23 -38.48 16.67 18.02
C ARG A 23 -38.05 15.23 18.30
N ALA A 24 -38.60 14.66 19.37
CA ALA A 24 -38.48 13.25 19.72
C ALA A 24 -39.05 12.36 18.61
N CYS A 25 -38.28 11.36 18.19
CA CYS A 25 -38.75 10.30 17.30
C CYS A 25 -39.69 9.35 18.07
N THR A 26 -40.98 9.38 17.75
CA THR A 26 -41.93 8.29 18.06
C THR A 26 -41.79 7.13 17.07
N PRO A 27 -42.06 5.88 17.48
CA PRO A 27 -41.77 4.70 16.67
C PRO A 27 -42.92 4.41 15.69
N ALA A 28 -42.66 4.58 14.38
CA ALA A 28 -43.60 4.17 13.34
C ALA A 28 -43.29 2.74 12.85
N ARG A 29 -44.28 1.87 13.02
CA ARG A 29 -44.36 0.49 12.51
C ARG A 29 -44.10 0.41 11.01
N GLY A 30 -43.31 -0.57 10.59
CA GLY A 30 -43.20 -1.00 9.20
C GLY A 30 -41.88 -1.69 8.90
N ARG A 31 -41.72 -2.96 9.31
CA ARG A 31 -40.59 -3.80 8.87
C ARG A 31 -40.69 -4.02 7.36
N ARG A 32 -39.97 -3.24 6.55
CA ARG A 32 -39.57 -3.67 5.20
C ARG A 32 -38.28 -4.46 5.34
N CYS A 33 -38.35 -5.76 5.09
CA CYS A 33 -37.16 -6.59 4.91
C CYS A 33 -36.37 -6.05 3.72
N LEU A 34 -35.15 -5.56 3.96
CA LEU A 34 -34.18 -5.34 2.90
C LEU A 34 -33.89 -6.70 2.23
N PRO A 35 -33.81 -6.78 0.89
CA PRO A 35 -33.50 -8.03 0.23
C PRO A 35 -32.09 -8.48 0.62
N VAL A 36 -31.98 -9.72 1.09
CA VAL A 36 -30.69 -10.38 1.29
C VAL A 36 -30.06 -10.55 -0.09
N VAL A 37 -29.05 -9.75 -0.40
CA VAL A 37 -28.21 -9.93 -1.59
C VAL A 37 -27.40 -11.21 -1.38
N ARG A 38 -27.94 -12.33 -1.86
CA ARG A 38 -27.25 -13.61 -1.89
C ARG A 38 -26.41 -13.64 -3.17
N CYS A 39 -25.15 -13.19 -3.07
CA CYS A 39 -24.20 -13.40 -4.15
C CYS A 39 -23.96 -14.91 -4.29
N GLN A 40 -24.36 -15.47 -5.43
CA GLN A 40 -24.08 -16.85 -5.79
C GLN A 40 -22.55 -16.99 -5.89
N SER A 41 -21.96 -17.87 -5.08
CA SER A 41 -20.60 -18.33 -5.33
C SER A 41 -20.63 -19.14 -6.62
N SER A 42 -19.88 -18.70 -7.63
CA SER A 42 -19.56 -19.57 -8.76
C SER A 42 -18.95 -20.85 -8.21
N SER A 43 -19.53 -21.98 -8.62
CA SER A 43 -19.07 -23.32 -8.28
C SER A 43 -17.57 -23.46 -8.51
N VAL A 44 -16.90 -24.16 -7.60
CA VAL A 44 -15.53 -24.63 -7.77
C VAL A 44 -15.52 -25.59 -8.97
N ASP A 45 -15.19 -25.07 -10.15
CA ASP A 45 -14.92 -25.90 -11.32
C ASP A 45 -13.69 -26.76 -11.04
N LYS A 46 -13.85 -28.06 -11.30
CA LYS A 46 -12.77 -29.07 -11.20
C LYS A 46 -11.56 -28.63 -12.05
N PRO A 47 -10.32 -28.94 -11.63
CA PRO A 47 -9.12 -28.54 -12.36
C PRO A 47 -9.13 -29.13 -13.77
N LYS A 48 -9.00 -28.26 -14.78
CA LYS A 48 -8.83 -28.67 -16.19
C LYS A 48 -7.48 -29.40 -16.34
N PRO A 49 -7.38 -30.47 -17.17
CA PRO A 49 -6.13 -31.16 -17.41
C PRO A 49 -5.12 -30.24 -18.12
N LYS A 50 -3.87 -30.26 -17.65
CA LYS A 50 -2.75 -29.45 -18.19
C LYS A 50 -2.48 -29.80 -19.68
N PRO A 51 -2.18 -28.82 -20.55
CA PRO A 51 -1.79 -29.09 -21.94
C PRO A 51 -0.45 -29.84 -22.02
N LYS A 52 -0.28 -30.66 -23.07
CA LYS A 52 0.93 -31.47 -23.31
C LYS A 52 2.17 -30.57 -23.43
N ARG A 53 3.23 -30.98 -22.73
CA ARG A 53 4.58 -30.37 -22.69
C ARG A 53 5.13 -30.14 -24.10
N ASN A 54 5.63 -28.94 -24.40
CA ASN A 54 6.18 -28.58 -25.70
C ASN A 54 7.72 -28.62 -25.70
N LEU A 55 8.31 -28.89 -26.87
CA LEU A 55 9.76 -29.00 -27.08
C LEU A 55 10.56 -27.75 -26.64
N PHE A 56 9.93 -26.57 -26.68
CA PHE A 56 10.52 -25.30 -26.26
C PHE A 56 10.71 -25.19 -24.73
N ASP A 57 9.91 -25.90 -23.94
CA ASP A 57 10.02 -25.90 -22.48
C ASP A 57 11.33 -26.58 -22.04
N ASN A 58 11.74 -27.65 -22.73
CA ASN A 58 13.00 -28.35 -22.47
C ASN A 58 14.24 -27.49 -22.77
N ALA A 59 14.18 -26.65 -23.81
CA ALA A 59 15.28 -25.74 -24.16
C ALA A 59 15.42 -24.60 -23.15
N SER A 60 14.29 -24.07 -22.65
CA SER A 60 14.28 -23.13 -21.54
C SER A 60 14.90 -23.76 -20.29
N ASN A 61 14.52 -25.01 -19.95
CA ASN A 61 15.01 -25.71 -18.76
C ASN A 61 16.53 -25.92 -18.78
N PHE A 62 17.11 -26.25 -19.94
CA PHE A 62 18.57 -26.38 -20.08
C PHE A 62 19.28 -25.04 -19.89
N LEU A 63 18.76 -23.96 -20.50
CA LEU A 63 19.25 -22.60 -20.32
C LEU A 63 19.10 -22.11 -18.88
N THR A 64 18.00 -22.42 -18.20
CA THR A 64 17.78 -22.02 -16.81
C THR A 64 18.72 -22.75 -15.87
N ASN A 65 18.98 -24.04 -16.05
CA ASN A 65 19.96 -24.79 -15.26
C ASN A 65 21.40 -24.33 -15.51
N LEU A 66 21.72 -23.96 -16.76
CA LEU A 66 23.02 -23.44 -17.15
C LEU A 66 23.27 -22.01 -16.62
N LEU A 67 22.25 -21.13 -16.69
CA LEU A 67 22.34 -19.73 -16.29
C LEU A 67 22.12 -19.49 -14.79
N SER A 68 21.37 -20.35 -14.11
CA SER A 68 21.06 -20.19 -12.67
C SER A 68 22.16 -20.70 -11.73
N GLY A 69 23.31 -21.13 -12.27
CA GLY A 69 24.51 -21.45 -11.50
C GLY A 69 24.34 -22.63 -10.53
N GLY A 70 24.62 -23.84 -11.01
CA GLY A 70 24.96 -25.00 -10.17
C GLY A 70 23.83 -25.61 -9.34
N SER A 71 23.99 -26.89 -9.00
CA SER A 71 23.05 -27.69 -8.21
C SER A 71 22.76 -27.04 -6.85
N LEU A 72 21.60 -26.38 -6.74
CA LEU A 72 21.16 -25.64 -5.57
C LEU A 72 20.55 -26.56 -4.50
N GLY A 73 21.27 -27.61 -4.08
CA GLY A 73 20.82 -28.55 -3.04
C GLY A 73 19.43 -29.18 -3.30
N THR A 74 18.91 -29.89 -2.30
CA THR A 74 17.63 -30.66 -2.34
C THR A 74 16.37 -29.79 -2.25
N MET A 75 16.37 -28.58 -2.85
CA MET A 75 15.18 -27.71 -2.82
C MET A 75 14.16 -28.15 -3.88
N PRO A 76 12.86 -28.29 -3.53
CA PRO A 76 11.84 -28.58 -4.53
C PRO A 76 11.76 -27.42 -5.54
N VAL A 77 11.71 -27.78 -6.83
CA VAL A 77 11.67 -26.83 -7.94
C VAL A 77 10.30 -26.90 -8.59
N ALA A 78 9.57 -25.79 -8.54
CA ALA A 78 8.35 -25.60 -9.30
C ALA A 78 8.72 -25.01 -10.67
N GLU A 79 8.49 -25.80 -11.72
CA GLU A 79 8.66 -25.42 -13.13
C GLU A 79 7.29 -25.24 -13.81
N GLY A 80 7.19 -24.32 -14.75
CA GLY A 80 5.98 -24.11 -15.54
C GLY A 80 6.19 -23.18 -16.72
N ALA A 81 5.13 -22.98 -17.51
CA ALA A 81 5.15 -21.98 -18.57
C ALA A 81 4.88 -20.60 -17.98
N VAL A 82 5.55 -19.55 -18.48
CA VAL A 82 5.38 -18.20 -17.92
C VAL A 82 3.93 -17.72 -18.03
N THR A 83 3.18 -18.23 -19.02
CA THR A 83 1.74 -18.01 -19.18
C THR A 83 0.92 -18.39 -17.94
N ASP A 84 1.41 -19.33 -17.13
CA ASP A 84 0.75 -19.77 -15.89
C ASP A 84 0.84 -18.71 -14.77
N LEU A 85 1.71 -17.69 -14.94
CA LEU A 85 1.74 -16.50 -14.07
C LEU A 85 0.75 -15.41 -14.51
N PHE A 86 0.26 -15.44 -15.76
CA PHE A 86 -0.41 -14.29 -16.38
C PHE A 86 -1.95 -14.42 -16.49
N GLY A 87 -2.55 -15.50 -15.97
CA GLY A 87 -4.00 -15.74 -16.04
C GLY A 87 -4.79 -15.34 -14.78
N ARG A 88 -4.13 -15.16 -13.65
CA ARG A 88 -4.74 -14.81 -12.34
C ARG A 88 -3.74 -14.08 -11.46
N PRO A 89 -4.17 -13.38 -10.40
CA PRO A 89 -3.24 -12.78 -9.45
C PRO A 89 -2.19 -13.78 -8.96
N LEU A 90 -0.92 -13.38 -9.03
CA LEU A 90 0.24 -14.27 -8.82
C LEU A 90 0.19 -15.08 -7.52
N PHE A 91 -0.35 -14.50 -6.45
CA PHE A 91 -0.42 -15.16 -5.14
C PHE A 91 -1.27 -16.44 -5.14
N PHE A 92 -2.25 -16.59 -6.06
CA PHE A 92 -3.00 -17.84 -6.21
C PHE A 92 -2.12 -18.96 -6.77
N SER A 93 -1.29 -18.67 -7.77
CA SER A 93 -0.36 -19.68 -8.30
C SER A 93 0.72 -20.03 -7.28
N LEU A 94 1.21 -19.04 -6.52
CA LEU A 94 2.15 -19.29 -5.43
C LEU A 94 1.56 -20.14 -4.30
N TYR A 95 0.24 -20.04 -4.08
CA TYR A 95 -0.48 -20.88 -3.13
C TYR A 95 -0.52 -22.34 -3.57
N ASP A 96 -0.96 -22.59 -4.80
CA ASP A 96 -1.07 -23.96 -5.32
C ASP A 96 0.30 -24.65 -5.27
N TRP A 97 1.39 -23.95 -5.65
CA TRP A 97 2.73 -24.49 -5.57
C TRP A 97 3.24 -24.67 -4.14
N PHE A 98 2.81 -23.86 -3.19
CA PHE A 98 3.13 -24.09 -1.78
C PHE A 98 2.48 -25.38 -1.25
N ILE A 99 1.22 -25.65 -1.62
CA ILE A 99 0.55 -26.90 -1.23
C ILE A 99 1.28 -28.11 -1.83
N GLU A 100 1.80 -27.98 -3.06
CA GLU A 100 2.49 -29.06 -3.77
C GLU A 100 3.96 -29.26 -3.32
N HIS A 101 4.70 -28.18 -3.08
CA HIS A 101 6.16 -28.20 -2.89
C HIS A 101 6.60 -27.82 -1.46
N GLY A 102 5.69 -27.37 -0.61
CA GLY A 102 5.96 -26.98 0.77
C GLY A 102 6.31 -25.50 0.97
N SER A 103 6.83 -25.18 2.15
CA SER A 103 7.00 -23.80 2.64
C SER A 103 8.15 -23.01 2.00
N VAL A 104 9.12 -23.68 1.38
CA VAL A 104 10.23 -23.05 0.67
C VAL A 104 10.52 -23.83 -0.61
N TYR A 105 10.45 -23.16 -1.76
CA TYR A 105 10.69 -23.78 -3.07
C TYR A 105 11.33 -22.82 -4.06
N LYS A 106 12.01 -23.38 -5.08
CA LYS A 106 12.55 -22.61 -6.20
C LYS A 106 11.47 -22.49 -7.27
N LEU A 107 11.25 -21.27 -7.73
CA LEU A 107 10.39 -20.97 -8.85
C LEU A 107 11.25 -20.62 -10.06
N ALA A 108 11.26 -21.48 -11.07
CA ALA A 108 12.09 -21.33 -12.27
C ALA A 108 11.19 -21.08 -13.50
N PHE A 109 11.19 -19.84 -14.01
CA PHE A 109 10.46 -19.46 -15.22
C PHE A 109 11.38 -18.70 -16.18
N GLY A 110 11.76 -19.36 -17.28
CA GLY A 110 12.68 -18.79 -18.25
C GLY A 110 14.04 -18.43 -17.63
N PRO A 111 14.66 -17.28 -17.98
CA PRO A 111 16.00 -16.93 -17.51
C PRO A 111 16.03 -16.43 -16.06
N LYS A 112 14.88 -16.25 -15.40
CA LYS A 112 14.80 -15.75 -14.02
C LYS A 112 14.35 -16.88 -13.09
N SER A 113 15.03 -17.00 -11.96
CA SER A 113 14.60 -17.86 -10.87
C SER A 113 14.38 -17.05 -9.59
N PHE A 114 13.37 -17.44 -8.82
CA PHE A 114 13.02 -16.84 -7.54
C PHE A 114 12.94 -17.92 -6.47
N VAL A 115 13.39 -17.63 -5.25
CA VAL A 115 13.08 -18.48 -4.10
C VAL A 115 11.81 -17.95 -3.46
N VAL A 116 10.80 -18.82 -3.35
CA VAL A 116 9.53 -18.49 -2.72
C VAL A 116 9.56 -18.96 -1.27
N VAL A 117 9.29 -18.05 -0.35
CA VAL A 117 9.35 -18.31 1.10
C VAL A 117 8.00 -18.06 1.74
N SER A 118 7.47 -19.08 2.37
CA SER A 118 6.19 -19.07 3.10
C SER A 118 6.33 -19.54 4.55
N ASP A 119 7.55 -19.88 4.98
CA ASP A 119 7.86 -20.30 6.34
C ASP A 119 8.10 -19.07 7.24
N PRO A 120 7.42 -18.94 8.39
CA PRO A 120 7.60 -17.80 9.29
C PRO A 120 9.00 -17.72 9.92
N ILE A 121 9.68 -18.86 10.14
CA ILE A 121 11.04 -18.91 10.70
C ILE A 121 12.02 -18.32 9.67
N VAL A 122 11.91 -18.77 8.41
CA VAL A 122 12.75 -18.28 7.30
C VAL A 122 12.43 -16.81 7.00
N ALA A 123 11.16 -16.42 7.00
CA ALA A 123 10.76 -15.02 6.83
C ALA A 123 11.32 -14.12 7.94
N ARG A 124 11.31 -14.57 9.21
CA ARG A 124 11.90 -13.85 10.33
C ARG A 124 13.42 -13.71 10.20
N HIS A 125 14.12 -14.74 9.72
CA HIS A 125 15.54 -14.68 9.43
C HIS A 125 15.86 -13.60 8.39
N ILE A 126 15.17 -13.62 7.25
CA ILE A 126 15.40 -12.68 6.14
C ILE A 126 15.00 -11.24 6.51
N LEU A 127 13.88 -11.05 7.23
CA LEU A 127 13.32 -9.72 7.48
C LEU A 127 13.82 -9.06 8.76
N ARG A 128 14.36 -9.82 9.71
CA ARG A 128 14.73 -9.31 11.04
C ARG A 128 16.14 -9.73 11.46
N GLU A 129 16.42 -11.03 11.54
CA GLU A 129 17.66 -11.51 12.16
C GLU A 129 18.90 -11.22 11.31
N ASN A 130 18.79 -11.40 9.99
CA ASN A 130 19.87 -11.14 9.03
C ASN A 130 19.51 -10.08 7.98
N ALA A 131 18.69 -9.09 8.35
CA ALA A 131 18.09 -8.13 7.41
C ALA A 131 19.10 -7.33 6.57
N PHE A 132 20.31 -7.05 7.09
CA PHE A 132 21.34 -6.29 6.39
C PHE A 132 22.06 -7.08 5.28
N CYS A 133 21.86 -8.40 5.20
CA CYS A 133 22.34 -9.23 4.10
C CYS A 133 21.38 -9.24 2.90
N TYR A 134 20.24 -8.55 2.98
CA TYR A 134 19.22 -8.52 1.95
C TYR A 134 18.87 -7.08 1.54
N ASP A 135 18.84 -6.81 0.24
CA ASP A 135 18.27 -5.58 -0.30
C ASP A 135 16.85 -5.82 -0.85
N LYS A 136 16.21 -4.77 -1.36
CA LYS A 136 14.87 -4.84 -1.99
C LYS A 136 14.92 -5.31 -3.45
N GLY A 137 16.12 -5.53 -4.00
CA GLY A 137 16.34 -6.05 -5.35
C GLY A 137 15.52 -5.38 -6.44
N VAL A 138 14.84 -6.20 -7.23
CA VAL A 138 13.98 -5.79 -8.35
C VAL A 138 12.92 -4.76 -7.95
N LEU A 139 12.43 -4.80 -6.71
CA LEU A 139 11.45 -3.81 -6.23
C LEU A 139 12.03 -2.39 -6.19
N ALA A 140 13.29 -2.23 -5.77
CA ALA A 140 13.94 -0.92 -5.77
C ALA A 140 14.13 -0.40 -7.20
N GLU A 141 14.49 -1.28 -8.14
CA GLU A 141 14.67 -0.94 -9.55
C GLU A 141 13.36 -0.46 -10.21
N ILE A 142 12.22 -1.08 -9.86
CA ILE A 142 10.89 -0.69 -10.36
C ILE A 142 10.43 0.64 -9.78
N LEU A 143 10.70 0.88 -8.49
CA LEU A 143 10.20 2.05 -7.76
C LEU A 143 11.08 3.29 -7.91
N LYS A 144 12.37 3.13 -8.21
CA LYS A 144 13.32 4.25 -8.36
C LYS A 144 12.88 5.32 -9.38
N PRO A 145 12.27 5.00 -10.54
CA PRO A 145 11.74 6.02 -11.45
C PRO A 145 10.56 6.83 -10.89
N ILE A 146 9.85 6.30 -9.89
CA ILE A 146 8.65 6.92 -9.28
C ILE A 146 9.04 7.70 -8.02
N MET A 147 9.82 7.07 -7.14
CA MET A 147 10.14 7.55 -5.79
C MET A 147 11.57 8.07 -5.65
N GLY A 148 12.36 8.06 -6.73
CA GLY A 148 13.76 8.51 -6.71
C GLY A 148 14.60 7.75 -5.67
N LYS A 149 15.25 8.51 -4.77
CA LYS A 149 16.02 7.99 -3.63
C LYS A 149 15.25 8.03 -2.31
N GLY A 150 13.92 8.00 -2.35
CA GLY A 150 13.08 7.98 -1.16
C GLY A 150 13.20 6.67 -0.37
N LEU A 151 12.61 6.63 0.83
CA LEU A 151 12.78 5.54 1.82
C LEU A 151 12.55 4.11 1.29
N ILE A 152 11.64 3.89 0.34
CA ILE A 152 11.36 2.53 -0.16
C ILE A 152 12.46 2.05 -1.11
N PRO A 153 12.83 2.73 -2.19
CA PRO A 153 13.92 2.25 -3.07
C PRO A 153 15.34 2.56 -2.58
N ALA A 154 15.52 3.40 -1.57
CA ALA A 154 16.83 3.82 -1.08
C ALA A 154 17.77 2.66 -0.68
N ASP A 155 19.06 2.85 -0.92
CA ASP A 155 20.14 2.03 -0.40
C ASP A 155 20.23 2.14 1.14
N LEU A 156 21.00 1.25 1.76
CA LEU A 156 21.03 1.12 3.22
C LEU A 156 21.48 2.40 3.93
N ASP A 157 22.49 3.09 3.40
CA ASP A 157 23.07 4.27 4.04
C ASP A 157 22.13 5.47 3.93
N THR A 158 21.61 5.71 2.73
CA THR A 158 20.57 6.73 2.49
C THR A 158 19.35 6.44 3.37
N TRP A 159 18.83 5.21 3.36
CA TRP A 159 17.66 4.83 4.15
C TRP A 159 17.88 5.05 5.65
N LYS A 160 19.04 4.68 6.19
CA LYS A 160 19.36 4.81 7.61
C LYS A 160 19.34 6.28 8.04
N GLN A 161 19.93 7.16 7.23
CA GLN A 161 19.92 8.60 7.48
C GLN A 161 18.51 9.19 7.39
N ARG A 162 17.80 8.94 6.28
CA ARG A 162 16.45 9.48 6.05
C ARG A 162 15.43 8.97 7.08
N ARG A 163 15.48 7.69 7.44
CA ARG A 163 14.56 7.10 8.44
C ARG A 163 14.74 7.73 9.82
N LYS A 164 15.99 8.03 10.21
CA LYS A 164 16.29 8.72 11.48
C LYS A 164 15.69 10.14 11.52
N VAL A 165 15.60 10.80 10.37
CA VAL A 165 15.01 12.14 10.24
C VAL A 165 13.47 12.10 10.26
N ILE A 166 12.87 11.17 9.53
CA ILE A 166 11.42 11.10 9.30
C ILE A 166 10.66 10.48 10.47
N THR A 167 11.17 9.39 11.07
CA THR A 167 10.45 8.62 12.10
C THR A 167 9.97 9.48 13.29
N PRO A 168 10.77 10.43 13.83
CA PRO A 168 10.32 11.28 14.93
C PRO A 168 9.11 12.19 14.61
N GLY A 169 8.80 12.40 13.33
CA GLY A 169 7.59 13.13 12.91
C GLY A 169 6.29 12.41 13.29
N PHE A 170 6.32 11.09 13.48
CA PHE A 170 5.16 10.26 13.79
C PHE A 170 5.01 9.97 15.30
N HIS A 171 5.24 10.96 16.16
CA HIS A 171 5.06 10.82 17.60
C HIS A 171 3.58 10.98 18.01
N GLY A 172 3.24 10.61 19.26
CA GLY A 172 1.84 10.51 19.70
C GLY A 172 0.98 11.77 19.51
N LEU A 173 1.53 12.95 19.78
CA LEU A 173 0.80 14.22 19.64
C LEU A 173 0.50 14.58 18.17
N PHE A 174 1.42 14.27 17.26
CA PHE A 174 1.13 14.35 15.82
C PHE A 174 -0.01 13.41 15.41
N ILE A 175 0.00 12.17 15.90
CA ILE A 175 -1.08 11.21 15.62
C ILE A 175 -2.43 11.70 16.19
N GLU A 176 -2.42 12.31 17.38
CA GLU A 176 -3.61 12.93 17.98
C GLU A 176 -4.16 14.07 17.11
N ALA A 177 -3.30 14.93 16.58
CA ALA A 177 -3.70 15.96 15.62
C ALA A 177 -4.30 15.34 14.33
N MET A 178 -3.72 14.24 13.84
CA MET A 178 -4.20 13.54 12.65
C MET A 178 -5.59 12.93 12.83
N VAL A 179 -6.02 12.57 14.05
CA VAL A 179 -7.40 12.09 14.29
C VAL A 179 -8.44 13.11 13.82
N ARG A 180 -8.17 14.41 13.97
CA ARG A 180 -9.04 15.48 13.46
C ARG A 180 -9.15 15.45 11.93
N VAL A 181 -8.03 15.23 11.26
CA VAL A 181 -7.98 15.11 9.79
C VAL A 181 -8.72 13.86 9.33
N PHE A 182 -8.49 12.72 9.98
CA PHE A 182 -9.18 11.46 9.68
C PHE A 182 -10.69 11.61 9.82
N THR A 183 -11.16 12.20 10.92
CA THR A 183 -12.58 12.46 11.17
C THR A 183 -13.19 13.34 10.06
N LYS A 184 -12.55 14.47 9.74
CA LYS A 184 -13.03 15.38 8.68
C LYS A 184 -13.09 14.71 7.30
N CYS A 185 -12.10 13.88 6.97
CA CYS A 185 -12.08 13.12 5.72
C CYS A 185 -13.17 12.03 5.70
N SER A 186 -13.39 11.35 6.82
CA SER A 186 -14.45 10.36 6.98
C SER A 186 -15.83 10.98 6.85
N ASP A 187 -16.09 12.12 7.49
CA ASP A 187 -17.36 12.85 7.39
C ASP A 187 -17.67 13.26 5.94
N ARG A 188 -16.65 13.72 5.20
CA ARG A 188 -16.80 14.04 3.77
C ARG A 188 -17.15 12.81 2.93
N THR A 189 -16.60 11.64 3.27
CA THR A 189 -16.94 10.38 2.59
C THR A 189 -18.36 9.95 2.94
N ILE A 190 -18.78 10.07 4.20
CA ILE A 190 -20.14 9.76 4.64
C ILE A 190 -21.15 10.65 3.90
N PHE A 191 -20.93 11.96 3.86
CA PHE A 191 -21.79 12.90 3.13
C PHE A 191 -21.98 12.50 1.66
N LYS A 192 -20.91 12.09 0.97
CA LYS A 192 -21.00 11.60 -0.42
C LYS A 192 -21.79 10.30 -0.53
N LEU A 193 -21.66 9.40 0.43
CA LEU A 193 -22.40 8.14 0.44
C LEU A 193 -23.89 8.38 0.70
N GLU A 194 -24.24 9.30 1.60
CA GLU A 194 -25.63 9.70 1.87
C GLU A 194 -26.27 10.32 0.63
N GLU A 195 -25.55 11.21 -0.07
CA GLU A 195 -26.02 11.82 -1.32
C GLU A 195 -26.32 10.75 -2.40
N LEU A 196 -25.48 9.71 -2.51
CA LEU A 196 -25.69 8.59 -3.45
C LEU A 196 -26.89 7.73 -3.04
N ILE A 197 -27.10 7.52 -1.75
CA ILE A 197 -28.26 6.77 -1.23
C ILE A 197 -29.56 7.52 -1.53
N GLU A 198 -29.58 8.84 -1.31
CA GLU A 198 -30.75 9.70 -1.58
C GLU A 198 -31.11 9.76 -3.06
N LYS A 199 -30.11 9.78 -3.95
CA LYS A 199 -30.32 9.79 -5.42
C LYS A 199 -30.84 8.46 -5.96
N GLY A 200 -30.86 7.38 -5.17
CA GLY A 200 -31.31 6.06 -5.61
C GLY A 200 -30.42 5.42 -6.68
N GLU A 201 -29.22 5.96 -6.90
CA GLU A 201 -28.22 5.38 -7.81
C GLU A 201 -27.70 4.09 -7.17
N HIS A 202 -28.34 2.96 -7.50
CA HIS A 202 -27.82 1.64 -7.19
C HIS A 202 -26.55 1.39 -8.00
N GLY A 203 -25.42 1.80 -7.43
CA GLY A 203 -24.10 1.28 -7.77
C GLY A 203 -23.66 1.60 -9.20
N GLU A 204 -23.68 2.87 -9.61
CA GLU A 204 -22.71 3.28 -10.60
C GLU A 204 -21.33 3.22 -9.94
N LYS A 205 -20.38 2.51 -10.56
CA LYS A 205 -19.05 2.22 -10.04
C LYS A 205 -18.52 3.44 -9.31
N ILE A 206 -18.39 3.36 -7.97
CA ILE A 206 -17.57 4.29 -7.22
C ILE A 206 -16.18 4.19 -7.87
N SER A 207 -15.88 5.14 -8.74
CA SER A 207 -14.61 5.23 -9.44
C SER A 207 -13.60 5.58 -8.37
N CYS A 208 -13.06 4.54 -7.70
CA CYS A 208 -11.81 4.68 -6.98
C CYS A 208 -10.85 5.30 -7.98
N ASN A 209 -10.41 6.54 -7.70
CA ASN A 209 -9.56 7.37 -8.56
C ASN A 209 -8.70 6.51 -9.49
N GLN A 210 -9.02 6.50 -10.79
CA GLN A 210 -8.36 5.67 -11.80
C GLN A 210 -6.83 5.81 -11.81
N GLY A 211 -6.29 6.91 -11.26
CA GLY A 211 -4.84 7.11 -11.09
C GLY A 211 -4.16 6.08 -10.19
N SER A 212 -4.86 5.51 -9.21
CA SER A 212 -4.29 4.52 -8.27
C SER A 212 -4.17 3.11 -8.88
N VAL A 213 -5.19 2.68 -9.63
CA VAL A 213 -5.12 1.42 -10.41
C VAL A 213 -3.96 1.46 -11.42
N TRP A 214 -3.64 2.64 -11.96
CA TRP A 214 -2.58 2.81 -12.95
C TRP A 214 -1.17 2.59 -12.38
N ASN A 215 -0.87 3.11 -11.18
CA ASN A 215 0.44 2.93 -10.54
C ASN A 215 0.72 1.47 -10.18
N SER A 216 -0.30 0.79 -9.65
CA SER A 216 -0.22 -0.64 -9.36
C SER A 216 -0.02 -1.47 -10.64
N PHE A 217 -0.71 -1.14 -11.74
CA PHE A 217 -0.54 -1.85 -13.02
C PHE A 217 0.81 -1.57 -13.70
N GLU A 218 1.36 -0.36 -13.59
CA GLU A 218 2.69 -0.04 -14.10
C GLU A 218 3.79 -0.74 -13.29
N ALA A 219 3.68 -0.77 -11.96
CA ALA A 219 4.60 -1.52 -11.11
C ALA A 219 4.52 -3.03 -11.39
N GLU A 220 3.32 -3.58 -11.54
CA GLU A 220 3.10 -4.98 -11.90
C GLU A 220 3.71 -5.30 -13.26
N HIS A 221 3.43 -4.48 -14.29
CA HIS A 221 4.01 -4.63 -15.62
C HIS A 221 5.54 -4.58 -15.58
N ARG A 222 6.15 -3.61 -14.89
CA ARG A 222 7.61 -3.53 -14.77
C ARG A 222 8.23 -4.70 -14.00
N SER A 223 7.47 -5.29 -13.07
CA SER A 223 7.92 -6.46 -12.30
C SER A 223 7.87 -7.77 -13.07
N THR A 224 7.02 -7.85 -14.10
CA THR A 224 6.73 -9.08 -14.83
C THR A 224 7.20 -9.07 -16.28
N PHE A 225 7.45 -7.90 -16.86
CA PHE A 225 7.86 -7.79 -18.26
C PHE A 225 9.31 -8.26 -18.47
N TYR A 226 9.53 -8.95 -19.59
CA TYR A 226 10.77 -9.70 -19.86
C TYR A 226 11.98 -8.80 -20.10
N ILE A 227 11.77 -7.72 -20.86
CA ILE A 227 12.83 -6.81 -21.30
C ILE A 227 12.58 -5.44 -20.68
N PRO A 228 13.45 -4.90 -19.82
CA PRO A 228 13.27 -3.61 -19.19
C PRO A 228 13.52 -2.46 -20.20
N TYR A 229 12.68 -2.36 -21.22
CA TYR A 229 12.80 -1.39 -22.31
C TYR A 229 12.74 0.05 -21.80
N TRP A 230 12.15 0.28 -20.61
CA TRP A 230 12.16 1.57 -19.91
C TRP A 230 13.55 2.05 -19.49
N ASN A 231 14.56 1.17 -19.49
CA ASN A 231 15.96 1.56 -19.26
C ASN A 231 16.65 2.07 -20.52
N LEU A 232 16.04 1.91 -21.71
CA LEU A 232 16.61 2.38 -22.97
C LEU A 232 16.35 3.89 -23.13
N PRO A 233 17.35 4.72 -23.48
CA PRO A 233 17.23 6.18 -23.45
C PRO A 233 16.18 6.75 -24.43
N LEU A 234 15.93 6.07 -25.55
CA LEU A 234 15.00 6.53 -26.59
C LEU A 234 13.54 6.13 -26.32
N THR A 235 13.30 5.05 -25.57
CA THR A 235 11.94 4.52 -25.35
C THR A 235 11.08 5.47 -24.54
N ARG A 236 11.69 6.33 -23.72
CA ARG A 236 11.03 7.42 -23.01
C ARG A 236 10.24 8.35 -23.95
N TRP A 237 10.75 8.58 -25.16
CA TRP A 237 10.15 9.48 -26.14
C TRP A 237 9.31 8.76 -27.19
N ILE A 238 9.66 7.51 -27.51
CA ILE A 238 8.99 6.76 -28.58
C ILE A 238 7.73 6.06 -28.05
N VAL A 239 7.79 5.48 -26.85
CA VAL A 239 6.68 4.67 -26.33
C VAL A 239 5.61 5.57 -25.70
N PRO A 240 4.36 5.58 -26.20
CA PRO A 240 3.30 6.46 -25.69
C PRO A 240 3.05 6.27 -24.19
N ARG A 241 3.13 5.02 -23.71
CA ARG A 241 2.98 4.67 -22.29
C ARG A 241 4.05 5.33 -21.42
N GLN A 242 5.31 5.36 -21.87
CA GLN A 242 6.40 6.00 -21.16
C GLN A 242 6.27 7.53 -21.16
N ARG A 243 5.87 8.12 -22.29
CA ARG A 243 5.58 9.57 -22.35
C ARG A 243 4.49 9.98 -21.36
N LYS A 244 3.37 9.24 -21.34
CA LYS A 244 2.28 9.48 -20.39
C LYS A 244 2.74 9.37 -18.94
N PHE A 245 3.46 8.29 -18.61
CA PHE A 245 4.04 8.08 -17.27
C PHE A 245 4.92 9.26 -16.81
N HIS A 246 5.80 9.78 -17.67
CA HIS A 246 6.65 10.92 -17.32
C HIS A 246 5.86 12.24 -17.21
N SER A 247 4.81 12.41 -18.01
CA SER A 247 3.91 13.56 -17.91
C SER A 247 3.16 13.56 -16.57
N ASP A 248 2.61 12.41 -16.19
CA ASP A 248 1.85 12.27 -14.94
C ASP A 248 2.77 12.46 -13.72
N LEU A 249 3.97 11.88 -13.74
CA LEU A 249 4.98 12.14 -12.69
C LEU A 249 5.39 13.60 -12.61
N LYS A 250 5.47 14.31 -13.74
CA LYS A 250 5.81 15.73 -13.74
C LYS A 250 4.74 16.54 -12.98
N VAL A 251 3.46 16.27 -13.23
CA VAL A 251 2.36 16.96 -12.50
C VAL A 251 2.46 16.74 -10.99
N ILE A 252 2.76 15.52 -10.56
CA ILE A 252 2.92 15.21 -9.13
C ILE A 252 4.15 15.94 -8.56
N ASN A 253 5.28 15.89 -9.27
CA ASN A 253 6.51 16.55 -8.82
C ASN A 253 6.35 18.07 -8.74
N ASP A 254 5.76 18.70 -9.75
CA ASP A 254 5.50 20.15 -9.77
C ASP A 254 4.58 20.57 -8.61
N CYS A 255 3.58 19.74 -8.28
CA CYS A 255 2.72 19.96 -7.12
C CYS A 255 3.49 19.85 -5.79
N LEU A 256 4.30 18.80 -5.61
CA LEU A 256 5.12 18.62 -4.42
C LEU A 256 6.16 19.73 -4.26
N ASP A 257 6.82 20.14 -5.35
CA ASP A 257 7.78 21.25 -5.35
C ASP A 257 7.10 22.56 -4.96
N GLY A 258 5.87 22.81 -5.44
CA GLY A 258 5.04 23.94 -5.02
C GLY A 258 4.70 23.92 -3.53
N LEU A 259 4.34 22.75 -2.98
CA LEU A 259 4.05 22.59 -1.55
C LEU A 259 5.30 22.80 -0.68
N ILE A 260 6.45 22.25 -1.10
CA ILE A 260 7.74 22.43 -0.40
C ILE A 260 8.11 23.91 -0.40
N LYS A 261 8.01 24.58 -1.55
CA LYS A 261 8.30 26.01 -1.68
C LYS A 261 7.41 26.84 -0.76
N ASN A 262 6.10 26.60 -0.78
CA ASN A 262 5.16 27.30 0.10
C ASN A 262 5.48 27.05 1.59
N ALA A 263 5.78 25.82 1.98
CA ALA A 263 6.16 25.49 3.35
C ALA A 263 7.45 26.20 3.80
N LYS A 264 8.43 26.38 2.91
CA LYS A 264 9.65 27.16 3.18
C LYS A 264 9.37 28.66 3.29
N GLU A 265 8.60 29.22 2.38
CA GLU A 265 8.30 30.66 2.33
C GLU A 265 7.40 31.11 3.49
N THR A 266 6.47 30.25 3.93
CA THR A 266 5.57 30.54 5.05
C THR A 266 6.13 30.12 6.41
N ARG A 267 7.42 29.77 6.49
CA ARG A 267 8.08 29.39 7.74
C ARG A 267 8.08 30.57 8.73
N GLN A 268 7.50 30.35 9.92
CA GLN A 268 7.45 31.35 10.99
C GLN A 268 8.12 30.79 12.24
N GLU A 269 8.99 31.58 12.88
CA GLU A 269 9.74 31.14 14.07
C GLU A 269 8.82 30.72 15.23
N ALA A 270 7.69 31.40 15.40
CA ALA A 270 6.68 31.05 16.41
C ALA A 270 6.07 29.65 16.19
N ASP A 271 5.88 29.21 14.94
CA ASP A 271 5.39 27.85 14.64
C ASP A 271 6.48 26.81 14.94
N VAL A 272 7.75 27.15 14.68
CA VAL A 272 8.91 26.30 15.00
C VAL A 272 8.97 26.08 16.51
N GLU A 273 8.86 27.13 17.32
CA GLU A 273 8.88 27.02 18.78
C GLU A 273 7.74 26.14 19.30
N LYS A 274 6.52 26.31 18.78
CA LYS A 274 5.37 25.47 19.12
C LYS A 274 5.58 24.01 18.74
N LEU A 275 6.14 23.73 17.57
CA LEU A 275 6.49 22.38 17.13
C LEU A 275 7.57 21.75 18.04
N GLN A 276 8.57 22.52 18.48
CA GLN A 276 9.58 22.05 19.45
C GLN A 276 8.96 21.75 20.81
N GLN A 277 8.04 22.61 21.27
CA GLN A 277 7.28 22.43 22.51
C GLN A 277 6.16 21.38 22.38
N ARG A 278 5.94 20.85 21.16
CA ARG A 278 4.90 19.87 20.81
C ARG A 278 3.46 20.36 21.08
N ASP A 279 3.22 21.66 20.99
CA ASP A 279 1.87 22.21 21.04
C ASP A 279 1.22 22.17 19.65
N TYR A 280 0.59 21.04 19.32
CA TYR A 280 -0.14 20.86 18.05
C TYR A 280 -1.55 21.45 18.08
N SER A 281 -2.04 21.89 19.25
CA SER A 281 -3.41 22.34 19.41
C SER A 281 -3.67 23.71 18.77
N SER A 282 -2.63 24.56 18.75
CA SER A 282 -2.66 25.93 18.25
C SER A 282 -2.04 26.11 16.86
N LEU A 283 -1.59 25.03 16.23
CA LEU A 283 -0.99 25.05 14.89
C LEU A 283 -2.06 24.98 13.80
N LYS A 284 -1.95 25.90 12.82
CA LYS A 284 -2.83 25.95 11.66
C LYS A 284 -2.54 24.83 10.65
N ASP A 285 -1.27 24.47 10.50
CA ASP A 285 -0.82 23.35 9.65
C ASP A 285 -0.05 22.33 10.49
N THR A 286 -0.63 21.14 10.66
CA THR A 286 -0.03 20.00 11.35
C THR A 286 0.51 18.97 10.36
N SER A 287 0.88 19.38 9.15
CA SER A 287 1.40 18.46 8.13
C SER A 287 2.78 17.91 8.51
N LEU A 288 3.05 16.67 8.07
CA LEU A 288 4.39 16.08 8.21
C LEU A 288 5.44 16.88 7.43
N LEU A 289 5.04 17.51 6.31
CA LEU A 289 5.90 18.41 5.56
C LEU A 289 6.38 19.56 6.43
N ARG A 290 5.47 20.21 7.17
CA ARG A 290 5.82 21.31 8.08
C ARG A 290 6.80 20.84 9.16
N PHE A 291 6.57 19.66 9.75
CA PHE A 291 7.53 19.06 10.68
C PHE A 291 8.93 18.86 10.05
N LEU A 292 9.00 18.35 8.82
CA LEU A 292 10.27 18.09 8.14
C LEU A 292 11.01 19.39 7.76
N VAL A 293 10.29 20.43 7.35
CA VAL A 293 10.87 21.74 7.00
C VAL A 293 11.30 22.51 8.24
N ASP A 294 10.46 22.55 9.28
CA ASP A 294 10.64 23.44 10.43
C ASP A 294 11.59 22.88 11.49
N MET A 295 11.54 21.57 11.77
CA MET A 295 12.33 20.96 12.85
C MET A 295 13.74 20.55 12.45
N ARG A 296 13.98 20.35 11.15
CA ARG A 296 15.22 19.68 10.67
C ARG A 296 16.08 20.57 9.78
N GLY A 297 15.64 21.79 9.48
CA GLY A 297 16.47 22.81 8.82
C GLY A 297 16.74 22.56 7.34
N VAL A 298 17.45 23.52 6.76
CA VAL A 298 17.61 23.79 5.32
C VAL A 298 18.51 22.77 4.59
N ASP A 299 19.14 21.83 5.31
CA ASP A 299 20.16 20.91 4.75
C ASP A 299 19.60 19.69 4.01
N VAL A 300 18.27 19.62 3.80
CA VAL A 300 17.67 18.61 2.95
C VAL A 300 17.51 19.18 1.54
N ASP A 301 18.27 18.63 0.59
CA ASP A 301 18.08 18.85 -0.85
C ASP A 301 16.58 18.70 -1.21
N ASP A 302 16.01 19.69 -1.91
CA ASP A 302 14.59 19.74 -2.22
C ASP A 302 14.13 18.51 -2.98
N ARG A 303 15.00 17.98 -3.84
CA ARG A 303 14.75 16.73 -4.54
C ARG A 303 14.65 15.55 -3.59
N GLN A 304 15.51 15.45 -2.57
CA GLN A 304 15.44 14.37 -1.59
C GLN A 304 14.19 14.50 -0.70
N LEU A 305 13.80 15.72 -0.31
CA LEU A 305 12.56 15.95 0.43
C LEU A 305 11.33 15.53 -0.40
N ARG A 306 11.29 15.91 -1.67
CA ARG A 306 10.25 15.49 -2.61
C ARG A 306 10.19 13.96 -2.75
N ASP A 307 11.34 13.31 -2.94
CA ASP A 307 11.42 11.85 -3.06
C ASP A 307 10.87 11.14 -1.81
N ASP A 308 11.13 11.69 -0.62
CA ASP A 308 10.57 11.17 0.64
C ASP A 308 9.06 11.38 0.78
N LEU A 309 8.56 12.58 0.42
CA LEU A 309 7.12 12.87 0.41
C LEU A 309 6.38 11.97 -0.58
N MET A 310 6.94 11.79 -1.78
CA MET A 310 6.40 10.90 -2.80
C MET A 310 6.34 9.45 -2.31
N THR A 311 7.39 9.02 -1.60
CA THR A 311 7.41 7.69 -0.97
C THR A 311 6.30 7.52 0.06
N MET A 312 6.10 8.51 0.95
CA MET A 312 5.07 8.45 1.98
C MET A 312 3.65 8.52 1.41
N LEU A 313 3.44 9.33 0.36
CA LEU A 313 2.17 9.43 -0.35
C LEU A 313 1.76 8.07 -0.92
N ILE A 314 2.65 7.42 -1.67
CA ILE A 314 2.35 6.12 -2.28
C ILE A 314 2.20 5.03 -1.21
N ALA A 315 3.07 5.02 -0.20
CA ALA A 315 3.05 4.02 0.86
C ALA A 315 1.78 4.06 1.71
N GLY A 316 1.21 5.26 1.96
CA GLY A 316 0.04 5.44 2.83
C GLY A 316 -1.32 5.48 2.10
N HIS A 317 -1.34 5.69 0.79
CA HIS A 317 -2.58 5.91 0.04
C HIS A 317 -3.30 4.61 -0.33
N GLU A 318 -2.73 3.80 -1.24
CA GLU A 318 -3.41 2.60 -1.76
C GLU A 318 -3.53 1.48 -0.71
N THR A 319 -2.55 1.37 0.17
CA THR A 319 -2.53 0.35 1.24
C THR A 319 -3.71 0.52 2.20
N THR A 320 -3.92 1.74 2.71
CA THR A 320 -5.02 2.06 3.63
C THR A 320 -6.37 1.93 2.92
N ALA A 321 -6.46 2.38 1.67
CA ALA A 321 -7.68 2.24 0.86
C ALA A 321 -8.07 0.76 0.71
N ALA A 322 -7.13 -0.11 0.32
CA ALA A 322 -7.38 -1.54 0.17
C ALA A 322 -7.82 -2.20 1.49
N VAL A 323 -7.17 -1.85 2.62
CA VAL A 323 -7.56 -2.37 3.94
C VAL A 323 -8.99 -1.98 4.30
N LEU A 324 -9.39 -0.73 4.08
CA LEU A 324 -10.76 -0.28 4.32
C LEU A 324 -11.76 -0.98 3.39
N THR A 325 -11.45 -1.11 2.11
CA THR A 325 -12.28 -1.83 1.14
C THR A 325 -12.53 -3.28 1.56
N TRP A 326 -11.48 -4.03 1.91
CA TRP A 326 -11.60 -5.41 2.36
C TRP A 326 -12.32 -5.53 3.70
N SER A 327 -12.08 -4.59 4.63
CA SER A 327 -12.77 -4.58 5.94
C SER A 327 -14.28 -4.41 5.77
N VAL A 328 -14.71 -3.44 4.95
CA VAL A 328 -16.14 -3.21 4.68
C VAL A 328 -16.76 -4.37 3.91
N PHE A 329 -16.06 -4.92 2.91
CA PHE A 329 -16.51 -6.09 2.14
C PHE A 329 -16.72 -7.33 3.02
N LEU A 330 -15.80 -7.58 3.96
CA LEU A 330 -15.92 -8.69 4.91
C LEU A 330 -17.07 -8.48 5.89
N LEU A 331 -17.28 -7.25 6.37
CA LEU A 331 -18.41 -6.93 7.25
C LEU A 331 -19.74 -7.11 6.54
N ALA A 332 -19.87 -6.67 5.28
CA ALA A 332 -21.08 -6.82 4.49
C ALA A 332 -21.51 -8.29 4.32
N GLN A 333 -20.54 -9.20 4.23
CA GLN A 333 -20.81 -10.65 4.18
C GLN A 333 -21.11 -11.28 5.54
N ASN A 334 -20.91 -10.56 6.65
CA ASN A 334 -21.07 -11.07 8.00
C ASN A 334 -21.99 -10.17 8.86
N PRO A 335 -23.33 -10.19 8.63
CA PRO A 335 -24.26 -9.26 9.29
C PRO A 335 -24.26 -9.33 10.83
N THR A 336 -23.98 -10.50 11.40
CA THR A 336 -23.86 -10.67 12.87
C THR A 336 -22.62 -9.95 13.41
N LYS A 337 -21.49 -10.04 12.71
CA LYS A 337 -20.24 -9.34 13.07
C LYS A 337 -20.40 -7.84 12.87
N MET A 338 -21.11 -7.41 11.82
CA MET A 338 -21.44 -6.00 11.59
C MET A 338 -22.29 -5.41 12.73
N ARG A 339 -23.34 -6.11 13.18
CA ARG A 339 -24.15 -5.67 14.33
C ARG A 339 -23.33 -5.53 15.62
N LYS A 340 -22.40 -6.45 15.86
CA LYS A 340 -21.47 -6.35 17.01
C LYS A 340 -20.54 -5.15 16.90
N ALA A 341 -20.05 -4.85 15.70
CA ALA A 341 -19.23 -3.66 15.43
C ALA A 341 -20.00 -2.36 15.67
N GLN A 342 -21.25 -2.29 15.19
CA GLN A 342 -22.14 -1.15 15.44
C GLN A 342 -22.38 -0.95 16.94
N ALA A 343 -22.68 -2.01 17.68
CA ALA A 343 -22.89 -1.91 19.12
C ALA A 343 -21.66 -1.39 19.89
N GLU A 344 -20.43 -1.77 19.49
CA GLU A 344 -19.21 -1.19 20.07
C GLU A 344 -19.09 0.30 19.74
N VAL A 345 -19.30 0.67 18.47
CA VAL A 345 -19.21 2.07 18.03
C VAL A 345 -20.24 2.93 18.76
N ASP A 346 -21.50 2.49 18.84
CA ASP A 346 -22.59 3.19 19.53
C ASP A 346 -22.30 3.36 21.03
N SER A 347 -21.70 2.35 21.66
CA SER A 347 -21.33 2.40 23.08
C SER A 347 -20.15 3.31 23.36
N VAL A 348 -19.18 3.43 22.44
CA VAL A 348 -17.95 4.20 22.65
C VAL A 348 -18.11 5.65 22.20
N LEU A 349 -18.89 5.91 21.14
CA LEU A 349 -19.00 7.21 20.47
C LEU A 349 -20.32 7.95 20.73
N SER A 350 -20.99 7.67 21.86
CA SER A 350 -22.38 8.03 22.19
C SER A 350 -22.81 9.52 22.06
N ASN A 351 -21.89 10.46 21.82
CA ASN A 351 -22.05 11.72 21.05
C ASN A 351 -20.88 12.64 21.39
N GLY A 352 -19.94 12.85 20.45
CA GLY A 352 -18.85 13.80 20.67
C GLY A 352 -17.75 13.73 19.61
N THR A 353 -16.78 14.62 19.74
CA THR A 353 -15.56 14.61 18.93
C THR A 353 -14.78 13.32 19.14
N ILE A 354 -14.36 12.65 18.06
CA ILE A 354 -13.51 11.46 18.15
C ILE A 354 -12.13 11.87 18.66
N THR A 355 -11.66 11.22 19.73
CA THR A 355 -10.34 11.43 20.33
C THR A 355 -9.51 10.15 20.23
N VAL A 356 -8.21 10.25 20.47
CA VAL A 356 -7.31 9.08 20.50
C VAL A 356 -7.73 8.06 21.56
N ASP A 357 -8.30 8.50 22.68
CA ASP A 357 -8.76 7.61 23.74
C ASP A 357 -10.00 6.81 23.33
N HIS A 358 -10.87 7.34 22.48
CA HIS A 358 -11.93 6.55 21.87
C HIS A 358 -11.35 5.45 20.97
N LEU A 359 -10.32 5.75 20.17
CA LEU A 359 -9.68 4.76 19.29
C LEU A 359 -9.07 3.59 20.06
N LYS A 360 -8.57 3.83 21.28
CA LYS A 360 -8.05 2.76 22.16
C LYS A 360 -9.16 1.82 22.64
N LYS A 361 -10.38 2.33 22.81
CA LYS A 361 -11.56 1.58 23.29
C LYS A 361 -12.29 0.80 22.18
N LEU A 362 -12.05 1.13 20.91
CA LEU A 362 -12.62 0.44 19.74
C LEU A 362 -11.87 -0.88 19.46
N GLU A 363 -11.91 -1.80 20.42
CA GLU A 363 -11.12 -3.04 20.37
C GLU A 363 -11.59 -3.98 19.25
N TYR A 364 -12.90 -4.15 19.10
CA TYR A 364 -13.48 -5.03 18.11
C TYR A 364 -13.32 -4.48 16.68
N ILE A 365 -13.45 -3.16 16.48
CA ILE A 365 -13.10 -2.53 15.20
C ILE A 365 -11.63 -2.79 14.85
N ARG A 366 -10.71 -2.65 15.82
CA ARG A 366 -9.29 -2.97 15.61
C ARG A 366 -9.09 -4.44 15.23
N LEU A 367 -9.80 -5.38 15.86
CA LEU A 367 -9.76 -6.80 15.50
C LEU A 367 -10.28 -7.06 14.08
N ILE A 368 -11.31 -6.34 13.63
CA ILE A 368 -11.81 -6.43 12.25
C ILE A 368 -10.72 -6.01 11.25
N ILE A 369 -10.03 -4.90 11.51
CA ILE A 369 -8.94 -4.40 10.66
C ILE A 369 -7.77 -5.40 10.64
N VAL A 370 -7.39 -5.94 11.81
CA VAL A 370 -6.34 -6.97 11.91
C VAL A 370 -6.73 -8.23 11.13
N GLU A 371 -7.98 -8.68 11.23
CA GLU A 371 -8.47 -9.83 10.48
C GLU A 371 -8.52 -9.57 8.97
N ALA A 372 -8.90 -8.36 8.54
CA ALA A 372 -8.84 -7.95 7.15
C ALA A 372 -7.40 -7.96 6.61
N LEU A 373 -6.43 -7.45 7.38
CA LEU A 373 -5.00 -7.52 7.05
C LEU A 373 -4.45 -8.96 7.04
N ARG A 374 -4.95 -9.84 7.92
CA ARG A 374 -4.62 -11.27 7.92
C ARG A 374 -5.20 -11.98 6.70
N LEU A 375 -6.38 -11.59 6.22
CA LEU A 375 -7.01 -12.19 5.05
C LEU A 375 -6.42 -11.64 3.75
N TYR A 376 -6.23 -10.33 3.67
CA TYR A 376 -5.81 -9.57 2.50
C TYR A 376 -4.63 -8.63 2.85
N PRO A 377 -3.40 -9.17 3.03
CA PRO A 377 -2.23 -8.38 3.39
C PRO A 377 -1.82 -7.42 2.26
N GLN A 378 -1.36 -6.23 2.64
CA GLN A 378 -0.92 -5.17 1.70
C GLN A 378 0.56 -4.83 1.94
N PRO A 379 1.51 -5.26 1.08
CA PRO A 379 1.34 -6.09 -0.11
C PRO A 379 1.24 -7.61 0.20
N PRO A 380 0.71 -8.42 -0.73
CA PRO A 380 0.66 -9.88 -0.59
C PRO A 380 2.03 -10.55 -0.71
N LEU A 381 3.02 -9.85 -1.28
CA LEU A 381 4.38 -10.34 -1.51
C LEU A 381 5.41 -9.29 -1.06
N LEU A 382 6.46 -9.74 -0.36
CA LEU A 382 7.63 -8.95 -0.05
C LEU A 382 8.82 -9.44 -0.86
N ILE A 383 9.49 -8.54 -1.56
CA ILE A 383 10.63 -8.88 -2.44
C ILE A 383 11.94 -8.57 -1.72
N ARG A 384 12.89 -9.51 -1.75
CA ARG A 384 14.27 -9.34 -1.25
C ARG A 384 15.28 -9.91 -2.23
N ARG A 385 16.55 -9.49 -2.14
CA ARG A 385 17.66 -10.14 -2.85
C ARG A 385 18.87 -10.26 -1.94
N ALA A 386 19.50 -11.43 -1.93
CA ALA A 386 20.67 -11.69 -1.10
C ALA A 386 21.90 -10.95 -1.65
N LEU A 387 22.53 -10.14 -0.81
CA LEU A 387 23.74 -9.40 -1.13
C LEU A 387 25.01 -10.23 -0.92
N ARG A 388 24.92 -11.29 -0.10
CA ARG A 388 26.00 -12.20 0.26
C ARG A 388 25.45 -13.62 0.36
N PRO A 389 26.29 -14.66 0.29
CA PRO A 389 25.87 -16.00 0.64
C PRO A 389 25.30 -16.07 2.05
N ASP A 390 24.20 -16.79 2.22
CA ASP A 390 23.52 -16.97 3.49
C ASP A 390 22.98 -18.41 3.60
N LYS A 391 22.80 -18.90 4.83
CA LYS A 391 22.21 -20.20 5.11
C LYS A 391 20.86 -19.98 5.76
N LEU A 392 19.80 -20.41 5.08
CA LEU A 392 18.45 -20.30 5.63
C LEU A 392 18.27 -21.28 6.81
N PRO A 393 17.52 -20.90 7.86
CA PRO A 393 17.25 -21.78 8.99
C PRO A 393 16.30 -22.93 8.60
N GLY A 394 16.40 -24.06 9.30
CA GLY A 394 15.52 -25.23 9.13
C GLY A 394 16.18 -26.41 8.39
N LEU A 395 15.36 -27.31 7.84
CA LEU A 395 15.80 -28.51 7.09
C LEU A 395 16.50 -28.18 5.77
N TYR A 396 16.51 -26.91 5.39
CA TYR A 396 17.15 -26.43 4.17
C TYR A 396 18.61 -26.10 4.50
N SER A 397 19.52 -27.06 4.37
CA SER A 397 20.97 -26.78 4.35
C SER A 397 21.35 -26.07 3.04
N LEU A 398 20.74 -24.91 2.81
CA LEU A 398 20.74 -24.23 1.54
C LEU A 398 21.75 -23.10 1.59
N GLN A 399 22.81 -23.23 0.80
CA GLN A 399 23.81 -22.19 0.63
C GLN A 399 23.33 -21.28 -0.49
N LEU A 400 22.82 -20.11 -0.13
CA LEU A 400 22.38 -19.13 -1.10
C LEU A 400 23.60 -18.54 -1.81
N THR A 401 23.50 -18.37 -3.13
CA THR A 401 24.49 -17.62 -3.90
C THR A 401 24.11 -16.14 -3.93
N LYS A 402 25.13 -15.28 -3.98
CA LYS A 402 24.95 -13.82 -4.11
C LYS A 402 24.09 -13.51 -5.34
N GLY A 403 23.10 -12.64 -5.18
CA GLY A 403 22.18 -12.23 -6.25
C GLY A 403 20.86 -13.00 -6.33
N SER A 404 20.70 -14.06 -5.53
CA SER A 404 19.43 -14.79 -5.42
C SER A 404 18.28 -13.85 -5.05
N CYS A 405 17.21 -13.84 -5.85
CA CYS A 405 16.02 -13.02 -5.62
C CYS A 405 14.93 -13.84 -4.90
N PHE A 406 14.34 -13.25 -3.87
CA PHE A 406 13.33 -13.86 -3.01
C PHE A 406 11.99 -13.18 -3.18
N ARG A 407 10.95 -14.00 -3.18
CA ARG A 407 9.57 -13.57 -3.00
C ARG A 407 9.06 -14.20 -1.71
N ILE A 408 9.04 -13.40 -0.65
CA ILE A 408 8.43 -13.80 0.61
C ILE A 408 6.93 -13.59 0.45
N VAL A 409 6.19 -14.67 0.60
CA VAL A 409 4.75 -14.67 0.49
C VAL A 409 4.21 -14.25 1.86
N SER A 410 3.63 -13.05 1.93
CA SER A 410 3.04 -12.52 3.16
C SER A 410 1.89 -13.41 3.65
N LYS A 411 1.26 -14.16 2.74
CA LYS A 411 0.31 -15.22 3.05
C LYS A 411 0.15 -16.23 1.93
N VAL A 412 0.14 -17.48 2.33
CA VAL A 412 -0.39 -18.60 1.55
C VAL A 412 -1.80 -18.84 2.08
N VAL A 413 -2.83 -18.42 1.31
CA VAL A 413 -4.26 -18.45 1.71
C VAL A 413 -4.90 -19.80 1.47
#